data_AF-A0A645IAT8-F1
#
_entry.id   AF-A0A645IAT8-F1
#
_cell.length_a   1.000
_cell.length_b   1.000
_cell.length_c   1.000
_cell.angle_alpha   90.00
_cell.angle_beta   90.00
_cell.angle_gamma   90.00
#
_symmetry.space_group_name_H-M   'P 1'
#
loop_
_entity.id
_entity.type
_entity.pdbx_description
1 polymer ?
#
loop_
_entity_poly.entity_id
_entity_poly.type
_entity_poly.pdbx_seq_one_letter_code
_entity_poly.pdbx_strand_id
1 'polypeptide(L)'
;MTGLPFVYAVWIAHNSVSDDSLKSLKEALEAGIQDPAAAVRHFGSAGLSFDDAVNYLTGNINFRMNAGYEEGLKLFLSLSSRVL
;
A
#
# COMPACT_ATOMS: atom_id res chain seq x y z
N MET A 1 -19.81 5.06 -9.72
CA MET A 1 -18.38 4.83 -9.37
C MET A 1 -17.58 6.03 -9.83
N THR A 2 -16.56 6.44 -9.08
CA THR A 2 -15.77 7.67 -9.35
C THR A 2 -14.81 7.54 -10.54
N GLY A 3 -14.49 6.30 -10.97
CA GLY A 3 -13.47 6.04 -11.98
C GLY A 3 -12.03 6.20 -11.48
N LEU A 4 -11.85 6.60 -10.22
CA LEU A 4 -10.55 6.77 -9.58
C LEU A 4 -10.21 5.55 -8.70
N PRO A 5 -8.92 5.21 -8.55
CA PRO A 5 -8.51 4.19 -7.59
C PRO A 5 -8.79 4.63 -6.15
N PHE A 6 -8.87 3.66 -5.25
CA PHE A 6 -9.12 3.91 -3.83
C PHE A 6 -7.86 3.63 -3.00
N VAL A 7 -7.57 4.51 -2.02
CA VAL A 7 -6.41 4.39 -1.12
C VAL A 7 -6.90 3.99 0.26
N TYR A 8 -6.54 2.77 0.68
CA TYR A 8 -6.89 2.26 2.00
C TYR A 8 -5.92 2.69 3.10
N ALA A 9 -4.63 2.76 2.78
CA ALA A 9 -3.57 3.09 3.74
C ALA A 9 -2.38 3.74 3.04
N VAL A 10 -1.61 4.53 3.80
CA VAL A 10 -0.36 5.16 3.36
C VAL A 10 0.70 5.02 4.45
N TRP A 11 1.96 4.95 4.05
CA TRP A 11 3.08 5.17 4.96
C TRP A 11 3.32 6.67 5.10
N ILE A 12 3.26 7.17 6.33
CA ILE A 12 3.50 8.58 6.65
C ILE A 12 4.49 8.69 7.82
N ALA A 13 5.41 9.64 7.74
CA ALA A 13 6.34 9.96 8.82
C ALA A 13 6.16 11.42 9.22
N HIS A 14 6.47 11.74 10.48
CA HIS A 14 6.51 13.13 10.93
C HIS A 14 7.67 13.87 10.24
N ASN A 15 7.49 15.16 9.94
CA ASN A 15 8.49 15.97 9.23
C ASN A 15 9.86 16.07 9.94
N SER A 16 9.92 15.74 11.23
CA SER A 16 11.17 15.72 12.00
C SER A 16 11.99 14.43 11.82
N VAL A 17 11.43 13.40 11.18
CA VAL A 17 12.13 12.13 10.94
C VAL A 17 13.02 12.29 9.72
N SER A 18 14.31 12.00 9.87
CA SER A 18 15.28 12.09 8.77
C SER A 18 15.10 10.95 7.78
N ASP A 19 15.47 11.19 6.51
CA ASP A 19 15.46 10.15 5.48
C ASP A 19 16.38 8.95 5.81
N ASP A 20 17.50 9.20 6.49
CA ASP A 20 18.39 8.13 6.94
C ASP A 20 17.69 7.17 7.91
N SER A 21 16.84 7.71 8.80
CA SER A 21 16.06 6.89 9.73
C SER A 21 14.99 6.05 9.02
N LEU A 22 14.57 6.48 7.83
CA LEU A 22 13.56 5.78 7.01
C LEU A 22 14.19 4.78 6.04
N LYS A 23 15.51 4.79 5.85
CA LYS A 23 16.19 4.01 4.82
C LYS A 23 15.87 2.51 4.92
N SER A 24 16.00 1.93 6.11
CA SER A 24 15.73 0.50 6.33
C SER A 24 14.26 0.13 6.08
N LEU A 25 13.32 1.03 6.42
CA LEU A 25 11.89 0.83 6.17
C LEU A 25 11.58 0.90 4.67
N LYS A 26 12.20 1.84 3.95
CA LYS A 26 12.09 1.95 2.48
C LYS A 26 12.64 0.68 1.82
N GLU A 27 13.82 0.22 2.22
CA GLU A 27 14.43 -1.02 1.71
C GLU A 27 13.58 -2.26 1.98
N ALA A 28 12.99 -2.38 3.17
CA ALA A 28 12.09 -3.48 3.52
C ALA A 28 10.80 -3.46 2.67
N LEU A 29 10.22 -2.28 2.45
CA LEU A 29 9.06 -2.11 1.57
C LEU A 29 9.39 -2.54 0.13
N GLU A 30 10.53 -2.08 -0.40
CA GLU A 30 10.99 -2.45 -1.74
C GLU A 30 11.18 -3.95 -1.89
N ALA A 31 11.83 -4.60 -0.90
CA ALA A 31 12.05 -6.03 -0.91
C ALA A 31 10.73 -6.82 -0.94
N GLY A 32 9.73 -6.41 -0.16
CA GLY A 32 8.42 -7.05 -0.15
C GLY A 32 7.64 -6.88 -1.45
N ILE A 33 7.76 -5.72 -2.10
CA ILE A 33 7.12 -5.47 -3.41
C ILE A 33 7.80 -6.27 -4.53
N GLN A 34 9.11 -6.45 -4.46
CA GLN A 34 9.88 -7.17 -5.49
C GLN A 34 9.68 -8.69 -5.44
N ASP A 35 9.50 -9.28 -4.25
CA ASP A 35 9.21 -10.71 -4.11
C ASP A 35 8.08 -10.99 -3.10
N PRO A 36 6.81 -10.76 -3.48
CA PRO A 36 5.65 -11.07 -2.64
C PRO A 36 5.55 -12.56 -2.31
N ALA A 37 6.06 -13.43 -3.18
CA ALA A 37 6.08 -14.87 -2.98
C ALA A 37 7.00 -15.26 -1.82
N ALA A 38 8.14 -14.60 -1.65
CA ALA A 38 8.99 -14.77 -0.47
C ALA A 38 8.28 -14.33 0.81
N ALA A 39 7.54 -13.23 0.78
CA ALA A 39 6.75 -12.78 1.92
C ALA A 39 5.69 -13.83 2.31
N VAL A 40 4.94 -14.38 1.34
CA VAL A 40 3.95 -15.44 1.62
C VAL A 40 4.61 -16.72 2.14
N ARG A 41 5.76 -17.14 1.58
CA ARG A 41 6.51 -18.31 2.08
C ARG A 41 6.94 -18.13 3.53
N HIS A 42 7.35 -16.93 3.91
CA HIS A 42 7.90 -16.66 5.25
C HIS A 42 6.81 -16.38 6.29
N PHE A 43 5.82 -15.56 5.96
CA PHE A 43 4.79 -15.08 6.89
C PHE A 43 3.47 -15.87 6.81
N GLY A 44 3.33 -16.74 5.81
CA GLY A 44 2.11 -17.51 5.56
C GLY A 44 1.08 -16.75 4.71
N SER A 45 -0.02 -17.43 4.41
CA SER A 45 -1.06 -16.98 3.46
C SER A 45 -2.36 -16.52 4.14
N ALA A 46 -2.37 -16.41 5.47
CA ALA A 46 -3.57 -16.08 6.25
C ALA A 46 -4.80 -16.97 5.95
N GLY A 47 -4.57 -18.25 5.62
CA GLY A 47 -5.62 -19.21 5.29
C GLY A 47 -6.01 -19.30 3.81
N LEU A 48 -5.39 -18.50 2.94
CA LEU A 48 -5.52 -18.63 1.49
C LEU A 48 -4.59 -19.73 0.93
N SER A 49 -4.82 -20.15 -0.31
CA SER A 49 -3.80 -20.89 -1.05
C SER A 49 -2.57 -20.00 -1.28
N PHE A 50 -1.41 -20.61 -1.53
CA PHE A 50 -0.20 -19.85 -1.85
C PHE A 50 -0.41 -18.96 -3.07
N ASP A 51 -0.98 -19.50 -4.14
CA ASP A 51 -1.21 -18.80 -5.39
C ASP A 51 -2.22 -17.65 -5.21
N ASP A 52 -3.30 -17.86 -4.45
CA ASP A 52 -4.28 -16.81 -4.18
C ASP A 52 -3.69 -15.67 -3.35
N ALA A 53 -2.87 -15.99 -2.35
CA ALA A 53 -2.20 -14.97 -1.53
C ALA A 53 -1.22 -14.14 -2.36
N VAL A 54 -0.41 -14.79 -3.21
CA VAL A 54 0.51 -14.09 -4.11
C VAL A 54 -0.25 -13.26 -5.14
N ASN A 55 -1.34 -13.79 -5.71
CA ASN A 55 -2.17 -13.08 -6.66
C ASN A 55 -2.86 -11.87 -6.01
N TYR A 56 -3.33 -11.99 -4.77
CA TYR A 56 -3.90 -10.86 -4.04
C TYR A 56 -2.88 -9.71 -3.85
N LEU A 57 -1.63 -10.05 -3.51
CA LEU A 57 -0.57 -9.07 -3.31
C LEU A 57 -0.05 -8.43 -4.61
N THR A 58 -0.23 -9.08 -5.76
CA THR A 58 0.32 -8.61 -7.05
C THR A 58 -0.73 -8.06 -8.00
N GLY A 59 -1.94 -8.61 -7.98
CA GLY A 59 -3.04 -8.28 -8.89
C GLY A 59 -4.15 -7.41 -8.28
N ASN A 60 -4.36 -7.48 -6.96
CA ASN A 60 -5.43 -6.75 -6.28
C ASN A 60 -4.95 -5.54 -5.51
N ILE A 61 -3.73 -5.59 -4.97
CA ILE A 61 -3.14 -4.48 -4.22
C ILE A 61 -2.10 -3.76 -5.07
N ASN A 62 -2.19 -2.44 -5.10
CA ASN A 62 -1.14 -1.59 -5.64
C ASN A 62 -0.46 -0.84 -4.49
N PHE A 63 0.80 -1.17 -4.23
CA PHE A 63 1.59 -0.54 -3.16
C PHE A 63 2.26 0.78 -3.60
N ARG A 64 2.12 1.19 -4.86
CA ARG A 64 2.76 2.39 -5.42
C ARG A 64 1.76 3.52 -5.53
N MET A 65 2.05 4.61 -4.81
CA MET A 65 1.30 5.86 -4.94
C MET A 65 1.64 6.54 -6.28
N ASN A 66 0.63 7.08 -6.95
CA ASN A 66 0.79 7.94 -8.12
C ASN A 66 -0.29 9.03 -8.11
N ALA A 67 -0.25 9.94 -9.09
CA ALA A 67 -1.20 11.06 -9.19
C ALA A 67 -2.68 10.63 -9.18
N GLY A 68 -3.03 9.49 -9.79
CA GLY A 68 -4.40 8.98 -9.78
C GLY A 68 -4.85 8.48 -8.40
N TYR A 69 -3.97 7.82 -7.64
CA TYR A 69 -4.22 7.47 -6.24
C TYR A 69 -4.31 8.71 -5.35
N GLU A 70 -3.49 9.74 -5.59
CA GLU A 70 -3.58 11.01 -4.87
C GLU A 70 -4.91 11.72 -5.12
N GLU A 71 -5.39 11.72 -6.37
CA GLU A 71 -6.69 12.28 -6.72
C GLU A 71 -7.84 11.52 -6.04
N GLY A 72 -7.80 10.18 -6.09
CA GLY A 72 -8.77 9.32 -5.40
C GLY A 72 -8.82 9.58 -3.89
N LEU A 73 -7.65 9.70 -3.25
CA LEU A 73 -7.54 10.04 -1.82
C LEU A 73 -8.12 11.43 -1.51
N LYS A 74 -7.76 12.45 -2.30
CA LYS A 74 -8.28 13.81 -2.13
C LYS A 74 -9.80 13.86 -2.28
N LEU A 75 -10.35 13.15 -3.27
CA LEU A 75 -11.79 13.05 -3.47
C LEU A 75 -12.46 12.39 -2.25
N PHE A 76 -11.94 11.26 -1.78
CA PHE A 76 -12.48 10.57 -0.61
C PHE A 76 -12.47 11.46 0.64
N LEU A 77 -11.36 12.16 0.92
CA LEU A 77 -11.25 13.09 2.04
C LEU A 77 -12.25 14.25 1.92
N SER A 78 -12.43 14.80 0.71
CA SER A 78 -13.37 15.90 0.45
C SER A 78 -14.83 15.50 0.66
N LEU A 79 -15.17 14.24 0.41
CA LEU A 79 -16.51 13.70 0.64
C LEU A 79 -16.70 13.38 2.13
N SER A 80 -15.69 12.82 2.78
CA SER A 80 -15.76 12.43 4.20
C SER A 80 -15.84 13.64 5.14
N SER A 81 -15.14 14.73 4.81
CA SER A 81 -15.16 15.96 5.61
C SER A 81 -16.48 16.75 5.52
N ARG A 82 -17.35 16.43 4.56
CA ARG A 82 -18.68 17.06 4.39
C ARG A 82 -19.77 16.36 5.19
N VAL A 83 -19.46 15.23 5.82
CA VAL A 83 -20.40 14.39 6.58
C VAL A 83 -20.22 14.56 8.10
N LEU A 84 -19.33 15.47 8.52
CA LEU A 84 -19.16 15.95 9.90
C LEU A 84 -19.64 17.40 10.00
#